data_AF-A0A3M5PHH4-F1
#
_entry.id   AF-A0A3M5PHH4-F1
#
_cell.length_a   1.000
_cell.length_b   1.000
_cell.length_c   1.000
_cell.angle_alpha   90.00
_cell.angle_beta   90.00
_cell.angle_gamma   90.00
#
_symmetry.space_group_name_H-M   'P 1'
#
loop_
_entity.id
_entity.type
_entity.pdbx_description
1 polymer ?
#
loop_
_entity_poly.entity_id
_entity_poly.type
_entity_poly.pdbx_seq_one_letter_code
_entity_poly.pdbx_strand_id
1 'polypeptide(L)'
;MRIRKLENDIADSERLGMEVKFMHLSALTETSREHHVERHGELFTGQQMLAWWADADNSVRCRCACTPVALDDKGRPMTPDMIANAKAELEAFKASELYLC
;
A
#
# COMPACT_ATOMS: atom_id res chain seq x y z
N MET A 1 -8.45 11.08 7.19
CA MET A 1 -8.64 9.74 7.80
C MET A 1 -7.49 8.77 7.49
N ARG A 2 -7.02 8.60 6.24
CA ARG A 2 -5.95 7.61 5.92
C ARG A 2 -4.62 7.81 6.67
N ILE A 3 -4.09 9.04 6.72
CA ILE A 3 -2.81 9.35 7.36
C ILE A 3 -2.92 9.12 8.87
N ARG A 4 -3.97 9.65 9.50
CA ARG A 4 -4.28 9.38 10.92
C ARG A 4 -4.44 7.90 11.24
N LYS A 5 -5.05 7.12 10.33
CA LYS A 5 -5.15 5.66 10.51
C LYS A 5 -3.76 5.03 10.48
N LEU A 6 -2.92 5.38 9.51
CA LEU A 6 -1.54 4.90 9.42
C LEU A 6 -0.73 5.27 10.67
N GLU A 7 -0.82 6.51 11.15
CA GLU A 7 -0.16 6.96 12.38
C GLU A 7 -0.58 6.11 13.60
N ASN A 8 -1.87 5.82 13.73
CA ASN A 8 -2.37 4.95 14.78
C ASN A 8 -1.86 3.50 14.62
N ASP A 9 -1.88 2.94 13.40
CA ASP A 9 -1.39 1.59 13.13
C ASP A 9 0.12 1.47 13.45
N ILE A 10 0.91 2.50 13.15
CA ILE A 10 2.35 2.57 13.51
C ILE A 10 2.49 2.54 15.03
N ALA A 11 1.82 3.45 15.73
CA ALA A 11 1.89 3.53 17.19
C ALA A 11 1.42 2.23 17.87
N ASP A 12 0.38 1.58 17.34
CA ASP A 12 -0.11 0.30 17.86
C ASP A 12 0.88 -0.84 17.59
N SER A 13 1.52 -0.88 16.42
CA SER A 13 2.55 -1.88 16.12
C SER A 13 3.76 -1.77 17.06
N GLU A 14 4.21 -0.55 17.35
CA GLU A 14 5.29 -0.28 18.31
C GLU A 14 4.88 -0.68 19.74
N ARG A 15 3.68 -0.28 20.17
CA ARG A 15 3.13 -0.61 21.49
C ARG A 15 2.99 -2.12 21.71
N LEU A 16 2.65 -2.87 20.66
CA LEU A 16 2.45 -4.31 20.71
C LEU A 16 3.73 -5.11 20.44
N GLY A 17 4.83 -4.46 20.06
CA GLY A 17 6.06 -5.14 19.66
C GLY A 17 5.90 -5.98 18.40
N MET A 18 5.05 -5.56 17.47
CA MET A 18 4.78 -6.25 16.21
C MET A 18 5.57 -5.60 15.08
N GLU A 19 6.49 -6.35 14.48
CA GLU A 19 7.14 -5.95 13.23
C GLU A 19 6.11 -5.96 12.10
N VAL A 20 5.91 -4.81 11.45
CA VAL A 20 4.95 -4.67 10.35
C VAL A 20 5.54 -3.88 9.19
N LYS A 21 5.13 -4.24 7.98
CA LYS A 21 5.15 -3.34 6.82
C LYS A 21 3.74 -2.99 6.41
N PHE A 22 3.58 -1.92 5.66
CA PHE A 22 2.30 -1.45 5.14
C PHE A 22 2.23 -1.75 3.65
N MET A 23 1.25 -2.56 3.26
CA MET A 23 0.93 -2.79 1.86
C MET A 23 0.14 -1.59 1.33
N HIS A 24 0.58 -1.02 0.22
CA HIS A 24 -0.13 0.05 -0.47
C HIS A 24 -1.24 -0.54 -1.35
N LEU A 25 -2.46 -0.04 -1.21
CA LEU A 25 -3.63 -0.49 -1.96
C LEU A 25 -4.17 0.67 -2.78
N SER A 26 -3.81 0.68 -4.06
CA SER A 26 -4.27 1.67 -5.03
C SER A 26 -5.72 1.43 -5.41
N ALA A 27 -6.43 2.48 -5.82
CA ALA A 27 -7.84 2.38 -6.17
C ALA A 27 -8.12 1.60 -7.46
N LEU A 28 -7.12 1.44 -8.33
CA LEU A 28 -7.19 0.70 -9.61
C LEU A 28 -8.43 1.05 -10.44
N THR A 29 -8.54 2.34 -10.75
CA THR A 29 -9.56 2.91 -11.65
C THR A 29 -8.89 3.57 -12.85
N GLU A 30 -9.61 3.75 -13.97
CA GLU A 30 -9.13 4.46 -15.19
C GLU A 30 -8.51 5.85 -14.90
N THR A 31 -8.98 6.53 -13.84
CA THR A 31 -8.49 7.86 -13.43
C THR A 31 -7.38 7.80 -12.38
N SER A 32 -6.79 6.63 -12.13
CA SER A 32 -5.71 6.49 -11.16
C SER A 32 -4.40 6.99 -11.75
N ARG A 33 -3.66 7.78 -10.97
CA ARG A 33 -2.33 8.24 -11.36
C ARG A 33 -1.36 7.06 -11.43
N GLU A 34 -0.53 7.01 -12.46
CA GLU A 34 0.41 5.91 -12.71
C GLU A 34 1.32 5.60 -11.50
N HIS A 35 1.97 6.63 -10.94
CA HIS A 35 2.84 6.47 -9.76
C HIS A 35 2.10 6.05 -8.46
N HIS A 36 0.76 6.12 -8.44
CA HIS A 36 -0.04 5.46 -7.40
C HIS A 36 -0.24 3.98 -7.74
N VAL A 37 -0.61 3.67 -8.98
CA VAL A 37 -0.87 2.32 -9.47
C VAL A 37 0.36 1.42 -9.30
N GLU A 38 1.55 1.92 -9.62
CA GLU A 38 2.83 1.19 -9.50
C GLU A 38 3.15 0.72 -8.08
N ARG A 39 2.59 1.36 -7.05
CA ARG A 39 2.79 0.98 -5.65
C ARG A 39 1.84 -0.11 -5.18
N HIS A 40 0.82 -0.47 -5.96
CA HIS A 40 -0.20 -1.44 -5.54
C HIS A 40 0.44 -2.80 -5.21
N GLY A 41 0.19 -3.31 -4.01
CA GLY A 41 0.76 -4.57 -3.52
C GLY A 41 2.21 -4.47 -3.04
N GLU A 42 2.86 -3.30 -3.12
CA GLU A 42 4.20 -3.10 -2.58
C GLU A 42 4.18 -2.81 -1.07
N LEU A 43 5.22 -3.27 -0.38
CA LEU A 43 5.37 -3.15 1.06
C LEU A 43 6.34 -2.03 1.44
N PHE A 44 5.89 -1.15 2.33
CA PHE A 44 6.67 -0.01 2.81
C PHE A 44 6.70 0.04 4.33
N THR A 45 7.70 0.69 4.90
CA THR A 45 7.64 1.11 6.30
C THR A 45 6.57 2.19 6.49
N GLY A 46 6.09 2.36 7.72
CA GLY A 46 5.16 3.44 8.05
C GLY A 46 5.72 4.83 7.67
N GLN A 47 7.00 5.07 7.97
CA GLN A 47 7.69 6.31 7.62
C GLN A 47 7.79 6.54 6.11
N GLN A 48 8.09 5.50 5.31
CA GLN A 48 8.08 5.62 3.84
C GLN A 48 6.69 5.97 3.30
N MET A 49 5.61 5.46 3.90
CA MET A 49 4.25 5.79 3.51
C MET A 49 3.86 7.23 3.90
N LEU A 50 4.22 7.66 5.11
CA LEU A 50 3.99 9.04 5.56
C LEU A 50 4.75 10.04 4.68
N ALA A 51 6.04 9.79 4.43
CA ALA A 51 6.86 10.64 3.57
C ALA A 51 6.28 10.71 2.15
N TRP A 52 5.86 9.58 1.59
CA TRP A 52 5.29 9.55 0.24
C TRP A 52 3.97 10.32 0.15
N TRP A 53 3.07 10.21 1.14
CA TRP A 53 1.84 11.01 1.15
C TRP A 53 2.06 12.49 1.45
N ALA A 54 3.13 12.83 2.16
CA ALA A 54 3.53 14.22 2.42
C ALA A 54 4.18 14.89 1.20
N ASP A 55 4.69 14.10 0.25
CA ASP A 55 5.31 14.62 -0.97
C ASP A 55 4.28 15.08 -2.00
N ALA A 56 4.49 16.29 -2.51
CA ALA A 56 3.73 16.92 -3.59
C ALA A 56 2.20 16.78 -3.43
N ASP A 57 1.52 16.28 -4.45
CA ASP A 57 0.07 16.10 -4.53
C ASP A 57 -0.37 14.65 -4.28
N ASN A 58 0.52 13.77 -3.80
CA ASN A 58 0.23 12.36 -3.56
C ASN A 58 -0.93 12.14 -2.58
N SER A 59 -1.14 13.05 -1.63
CA SER A 59 -2.30 13.00 -0.71
C SER A 59 -3.56 13.66 -1.25
N VAL A 60 -3.44 14.58 -2.21
CA VAL A 60 -4.54 15.38 -2.77
C VAL A 60 -5.45 14.47 -3.59
N ARG A 61 -6.74 14.42 -3.22
CA ARG A 61 -7.79 13.57 -3.85
C ARG A 61 -7.41 12.10 -4.03
N CYS A 62 -6.42 11.63 -3.27
CA CYS A 62 -5.97 10.25 -3.32
C CYS A 62 -7.09 9.32 -2.86
N ARG A 63 -7.26 8.18 -3.54
CA ARG A 63 -8.20 7.12 -3.14
C ARG A 63 -7.50 5.86 -2.63
N CYS A 64 -6.17 5.86 -2.57
CA CYS A 64 -5.40 4.73 -2.04
C CYS A 64 -5.62 4.55 -0.54
N ALA A 65 -5.49 3.30 -0.12
CA ALA A 65 -5.48 2.85 1.26
C ALA A 65 -4.15 2.15 1.59
N CYS A 66 -3.98 1.76 2.84
CA CYS A 66 -2.91 0.88 3.27
C CYS A 66 -3.40 -0.10 4.33
N THR A 67 -2.79 -1.28 4.38
CA THR A 67 -3.04 -2.26 5.43
C THR A 67 -1.72 -2.73 6.04
N PRO A 68 -1.62 -2.86 7.37
CA PRO A 68 -0.45 -3.49 7.97
C PRO A 68 -0.37 -4.97 7.59
N VAL A 69 0.85 -5.44 7.43
CA VAL A 69 1.24 -6.82 7.15
C VAL A 69 2.28 -7.20 8.18
N ALA A 70 1.92 -8.11 9.09
CA ALA A 70 2.82 -8.62 10.11
C ALA A 70 3.99 -9.37 9.47
N LEU A 71 5.17 -9.22 10.06
CA LEU A 71 6.37 -9.92 9.68
C LEU A 71 6.69 -11.01 10.70
N ASP A 72 7.30 -12.10 10.23
CA ASP A 72 7.91 -13.09 11.10
C ASP A 72 9.26 -12.62 11.67
N ASP A 73 9.88 -13.45 12.50
CA ASP A 73 11.19 -13.22 13.12
C ASP A 73 12.35 -13.04 12.11
N LYS A 74 12.14 -13.41 10.85
CA LYS A 74 13.09 -13.24 9.75
C LYS A 74 12.74 -12.06 8.85
N GLY A 75 11.74 -11.25 9.23
CA GLY A 75 11.29 -10.08 8.48
C GLY A 75 10.46 -10.44 7.24
N ARG A 76 9.93 -11.67 7.14
CA ARG A 76 9.12 -12.13 6.00
C ARG A 76 7.64 -11.88 6.29
N PRO A 77 6.83 -11.47 5.29
CA PRO A 77 5.39 -11.31 5.46
C PRO A 77 4.71 -12.60 5.91
N MET A 78 3.86 -12.51 6.94
CA MET A 78 3.06 -13.65 7.40
C MET A 78 1.90 -13.99 6.47
N THR A 79 1.50 -13.06 5.60
CA THR A 79 0.38 -13.22 4.64
C THR A 79 0.85 -12.99 3.19
N PRO A 80 1.80 -13.80 2.68
CA PRO A 80 2.36 -13.61 1.33
C PRO A 80 1.30 -13.71 0.22
N ASP A 81 0.28 -14.55 0.40
CA ASP A 81 -0.78 -14.73 -0.59
C ASP A 81 -1.62 -13.46 -0.78
N MET A 82 -1.81 -12.64 0.26
CA MET A 82 -2.51 -11.36 0.14
C MET A 82 -1.72 -10.38 -0.74
N ILE A 83 -0.40 -10.41 -0.64
CA ILE A 83 0.50 -9.60 -1.47
C ILE A 83 0.47 -10.09 -2.91
N ALA A 84 0.52 -11.42 -3.11
CA ALA A 84 0.43 -12.02 -4.43
C ALA A 84 -0.89 -11.67 -5.12
N ASN A 85 -2.01 -11.71 -4.38
CA ASN A 85 -3.32 -11.33 -4.91
C ASN A 85 -3.37 -9.86 -5.32
N ALA A 86 -2.89 -8.94 -4.48
CA ALA A 86 -2.81 -7.51 -4.83
C ALA A 86 -1.95 -7.31 -6.10
N LYS A 87 -0.81 -8.00 -6.21
CA LYS A 87 0.02 -7.92 -7.42
C LYS A 87 -0.68 -8.50 -8.66
N ALA A 88 -1.42 -9.59 -8.52
CA ALA A 88 -2.22 -10.14 -9.61
C ALA A 88 -3.35 -9.18 -10.05
N GLU A 89 -3.99 -8.46 -9.11
CA GLU A 89 -4.97 -7.41 -9.40
C GLU A 89 -4.33 -6.27 -10.20
N LEU A 90 -3.10 -5.85 -9.86
CA LEU A 90 -2.35 -4.85 -10.60
C LEU A 90 -2.07 -5.29 -12.04
N GLU A 91 -1.61 -6.53 -12.24
CA GLU A 91 -1.33 -7.06 -13.58
C GLU A 91 -2.61 -7.18 -14.41
N ALA A 92 -3.72 -7.63 -13.81
CA ALA A 92 -5.02 -7.67 -14.47
C ALA A 92 -5.52 -6.27 -14.86
N PHE A 93 -5.35 -5.28 -13.97
CA PHE A 93 -5.68 -3.88 -14.25
C PHE A 93 -4.88 -3.35 -15.45
N LYS A 94 -3.55 -3.50 -15.44
CA LYS A 94 -2.68 -3.07 -16.55
C LYS A 94 -3.03 -3.78 -17.86
N ALA A 95 -3.34 -5.08 -17.81
CA ALA A 95 -3.77 -5.82 -18.99
C ALA A 95 -5.09 -5.27 -19.56
N SER A 96 -6.05 -4.91 -18.70
CA SER A 96 -7.32 -4.32 -19.14
C SER A 96 -7.17 -2.94 -19.79
N GLU A 97 -6.26 -2.10 -19.27
CA GLU A 97 -5.93 -0.79 -19.84
C GLU A 97 -5.27 -0.93 -21.23
N LEU A 98 -4.44 -1.97 -21.44
CA LEU A 98 -3.81 -2.25 -22.73
C LEU A 98 -4.80 -2.68 -23.83
N TYR A 99 -5.97 -3.22 -23.47
CA TYR A 99 -7.04 -3.58 -24.41
C TYR A 99 -7.97 -2.42 -24.77
N LEU A 100 -7.79 -1.25 -24.13
CA LEU A 100 -8.54 -0.02 -24.39
C LEU A 100 -7.79 0.94 -25.36
N CYS A 101 -6.61 0.55 -25.85
CA CYS A 101 -5.81 1.28 -26.85
C CYS A 101 -5.92 0.68 -28.26
#